data_AF-A0A8H8P065-F1
#
_entry.id   AF-A0A8H8P065-F1
#
_cell.length_a   1.000
_cell.length_b   1.000
_cell.length_c   1.000
_cell.angle_alpha   90.00
_cell.angle_beta   90.00
_cell.angle_gamma   90.00
#
_symmetry.space_group_name_H-M   'P 1'
#
loop_
_entity.id
_entity.type
_entity.pdbx_description
1 polymer ?
#
loop_
_entity_poly.entity_id
_entity_poly.type
_entity_poly.pdbx_seq_one_letter_code
_entity_poly.pdbx_strand_id
1 'polypeptide(L)'
;MSNYPQAPPSYQPVPQSPQKYNQYGSAQASEPLLGETRGQSSRGVDAFGDDNDLPDDFKYGVTVSESAPEIRRAFVYSILFAQILGTCVVTKLASSDSAIAWVQTHQWAVFVPLFGSLINLGLLWWKRLSYPTNYILLTSFTVLESLSLGLIVSYYESTIVLQAMLITLGVFLGLTLFTLQSKYDFSGMGPFLFGGLLVLVMTGFVGMFVPFSHTMDLIYAAGGCLIFSGYIVFDASVSGTLPDICLTPPR
;
A
#
# COMPACT_ATOMS: atom_id res chain seq x y z
N MET A 1 -6.55 74.17 21.80
CA MET A 1 -5.30 73.63 22.36
C MET A 1 -5.68 72.48 23.28
N SER A 2 -5.64 71.24 22.78
CA SER A 2 -6.10 70.06 23.51
C SER A 2 -4.95 69.52 24.37
N ASN A 3 -5.10 69.70 25.68
CA ASN A 3 -4.15 69.36 26.73
C ASN A 3 -4.32 67.88 27.09
N TYR A 4 -3.31 67.02 26.86
CA TYR A 4 -3.32 65.63 27.32
C TYR A 4 -2.50 65.52 28.62
N PRO A 5 -3.07 65.11 29.77
CA PRO A 5 -2.44 65.33 31.07
C PRO A 5 -1.48 64.22 31.58
N GLN A 6 -1.19 63.14 30.85
CA GLN A 6 -0.34 62.05 31.36
C GLN A 6 0.44 61.34 30.25
N ALA A 7 1.72 61.05 30.50
CA ALA A 7 2.57 60.26 29.62
C ALA A 7 2.30 58.75 29.78
N PRO A 8 2.46 57.92 28.72
CA PRO A 8 2.23 56.49 28.82
C PRO A 8 3.29 55.79 29.68
N PRO A 9 2.92 54.71 30.40
CA PRO A 9 3.82 54.02 31.31
C PRO A 9 4.93 53.26 30.58
N SER A 10 6.12 53.24 31.18
CA SER A 10 7.29 52.50 30.71
C SER A 10 7.14 51.00 30.96
N TYR A 11 7.25 50.18 29.91
CA TYR A 11 7.18 48.73 30.01
C TYR A 11 8.44 48.16 30.69
N GLN A 12 8.25 47.44 31.79
CA GLN A 12 9.28 46.59 32.39
C GLN A 12 9.17 45.15 31.83
N PRO A 13 10.29 44.45 31.61
CA PRO A 13 10.26 43.04 31.23
C PRO A 13 9.69 42.18 32.36
N VAL A 14 8.73 41.31 32.04
CA VAL A 14 8.16 40.32 32.97
C VAL A 14 9.12 39.12 33.08
N PRO A 15 9.35 38.53 34.27
CA PRO A 15 10.23 37.38 34.41
C PRO A 15 9.60 36.12 33.78
N GLN A 16 10.38 35.37 33.00
CA GLN A 16 9.96 34.07 32.47
C GLN A 16 9.97 33.02 33.58
N SER A 17 8.79 32.48 33.92
CA SER A 17 8.64 31.19 34.61
C SER A 17 8.28 30.10 33.59
N PRO A 18 8.79 28.86 33.71
CA PRO A 18 8.70 27.87 32.64
C PRO A 18 7.42 27.03 32.76
N GLN A 19 6.53 27.08 31.77
CA GLN A 19 5.53 26.01 31.56
C GLN A 19 5.26 25.72 30.08
N LYS A 20 5.25 24.43 29.78
CA LYS A 20 5.06 23.77 28.48
C LYS A 20 3.58 23.67 28.08
N TYR A 21 3.22 23.94 26.82
CA TYR A 21 2.56 23.00 25.89
C TYR A 21 2.39 23.62 24.48
N ASN A 22 2.35 22.75 23.47
CA ASN A 22 2.30 23.01 22.02
C ASN A 22 1.24 24.00 21.53
N GLN A 23 1.57 24.77 20.48
CA GLN A 23 0.59 25.48 19.66
C GLN A 23 0.96 25.44 18.17
N TYR A 24 0.14 24.76 17.38
CA TYR A 24 0.08 24.91 15.93
C TYR A 24 -0.70 26.19 15.58
N GLY A 25 -0.19 26.93 14.59
CA GLY A 25 -0.98 27.80 13.71
C GLY A 25 -0.62 29.29 13.72
N SER A 26 -0.03 29.77 12.63
CA SER A 26 -0.45 31.04 12.01
C SER A 26 0.08 31.15 10.58
N ALA A 27 -0.84 31.23 9.64
CA ALA A 27 -0.60 31.76 8.32
C ALA A 27 -0.16 33.23 8.44
N GLN A 28 0.91 33.59 7.73
CA GLN A 28 1.10 34.96 7.30
C GLN A 28 1.83 34.98 5.97
N ALA A 29 1.04 35.12 4.91
CA ALA A 29 1.51 35.59 3.62
C ALA A 29 1.83 37.08 3.73
N SER A 30 3.05 37.48 3.37
CA SER A 30 3.37 38.82 2.82
C SER A 30 4.85 38.93 2.42
N GLU A 31 5.06 39.10 1.10
CA GLU A 31 6.18 39.75 0.40
C GLU A 31 7.52 39.01 0.16
N PRO A 32 7.91 38.83 -1.12
CA PRO A 32 9.32 38.84 -1.51
C PRO A 32 9.74 40.28 -1.87
N LEU A 33 10.74 40.79 -1.14
CA LEU A 33 11.40 42.06 -1.39
C LEU A 33 12.26 41.96 -2.67
N LEU A 34 11.82 42.62 -3.75
CA LEU A 34 12.52 42.72 -5.03
C LEU A 34 13.75 43.65 -4.93
N GLY A 35 14.89 43.19 -5.46
CA GLY A 35 16.13 43.97 -5.58
C GLY A 35 17.09 43.43 -6.66
N GLU A 36 16.78 43.76 -7.91
CA GLU A 36 17.62 44.02 -9.09
C GLU A 36 18.78 43.07 -9.53
N THR A 37 18.63 42.60 -10.77
CA THR A 37 19.58 41.83 -11.59
C THR A 37 20.86 42.61 -11.95
N ARG A 38 22.04 41.99 -11.75
CA ARG A 38 23.22 42.28 -12.58
C ARG A 38 23.99 40.99 -12.87
N GLY A 39 23.97 40.57 -14.13
CA GLY A 39 24.68 39.38 -14.58
C GLY A 39 26.19 39.59 -14.57
N GLN A 40 26.93 38.55 -14.18
CA GLN A 40 28.27 38.31 -14.71
C GLN A 40 28.63 36.83 -14.66
N SER A 41 28.81 36.28 -15.86
CA SER A 41 29.75 35.21 -16.24
C SER A 41 30.02 34.05 -15.27
N SER A 42 29.59 32.88 -15.72
CA SER A 42 30.41 31.66 -15.84
C SER A 42 31.82 31.77 -15.21
N ARG A 43 31.96 31.24 -14.00
CA ARG A 43 33.14 30.53 -13.48
C ARG A 43 32.75 29.87 -12.16
N GLY A 44 32.14 28.71 -12.28
CA GLY A 44 31.87 27.79 -11.17
C GLY A 44 32.73 26.54 -11.32
N VAL A 45 34.04 26.75 -11.44
CA VAL A 45 35.05 25.75 -11.07
C VAL A 45 35.62 26.32 -9.78
N ASP A 46 35.69 25.51 -8.72
CA ASP A 46 36.19 25.85 -7.39
C ASP A 46 35.14 26.36 -6.38
N ALA A 47 34.20 25.48 -6.02
CA ALA A 47 33.58 25.49 -4.69
C ALA A 47 33.22 24.07 -4.26
N PHE A 48 34.25 23.24 -4.06
CA PHE A 48 34.14 22.10 -3.14
C PHE A 48 34.07 22.67 -1.72
N GLY A 49 32.94 23.31 -1.41
CA GLY A 49 32.61 23.88 -0.12
C GLY A 49 31.63 22.96 0.57
N ASP A 50 32.15 22.18 1.51
CA ASP A 50 31.48 21.60 2.66
C ASP A 50 30.04 21.07 2.41
N ASP A 51 29.89 19.74 2.35
CA ASP A 51 28.59 19.01 2.34
C ASP A 51 27.74 19.24 3.63
N ASN A 52 28.09 20.27 4.42
CA ASN A 52 27.50 20.66 5.69
C ASN A 52 26.72 21.99 5.63
N ASP A 53 26.68 22.70 4.50
CA ASP A 53 25.92 23.97 4.36
C ASP A 53 24.50 23.80 3.77
N LEU A 54 24.07 22.55 3.56
CA LEU A 54 22.67 22.24 3.27
C LEU A 54 21.89 22.23 4.61
N PRO A 55 20.77 22.97 4.73
CA PRO A 55 19.90 22.88 5.91
C PRO A 55 19.52 21.42 6.16
N ASP A 56 19.52 20.97 7.42
CA ASP A 56 19.24 19.57 7.79
C ASP A 56 17.91 19.05 7.19
N ASP A 57 16.92 19.95 6.99
CA ASP A 57 15.64 19.68 6.33
C ASP A 57 15.76 19.22 4.86
N PHE A 58 16.88 19.51 4.18
CA PHE A 58 17.19 19.03 2.83
C PHE A 58 18.22 17.89 2.81
N LYS A 59 18.88 17.65 3.95
CA LYS A 59 19.89 16.58 4.11
C LYS A 59 19.24 15.23 4.40
N TYR A 60 18.06 15.23 5.01
CA TYR A 60 17.21 14.05 5.15
C TYR A 60 16.10 14.09 4.08
N GLY A 61 16.10 13.10 3.17
CA GLY A 61 14.98 12.93 2.24
C GLY A 61 13.69 12.69 3.00
N VAL A 62 12.61 13.37 2.62
CA VAL A 62 11.28 13.18 3.23
C VAL A 62 10.93 11.69 3.28
N THR A 63 10.61 11.18 4.47
CA THR A 63 10.21 9.77 4.59
C THR A 63 8.83 9.61 3.96
N VAL A 64 8.54 8.45 3.35
CA VAL A 64 7.21 8.17 2.75
C VAL A 64 6.06 8.38 3.74
N SER A 65 6.32 8.20 5.04
CA SER A 65 5.35 8.46 6.12
C SER A 65 4.96 9.93 6.24
N GLU A 66 5.86 10.85 5.90
CA GLU A 66 5.70 12.31 6.01
C GLU A 66 5.26 12.94 4.67
N SER A 67 5.24 12.15 3.61
CA SER A 67 4.81 12.59 2.29
C SER A 67 3.28 12.77 2.21
N ALA A 68 2.82 13.55 1.21
CA ALA A 68 1.40 13.72 0.94
C ALA A 68 0.67 12.37 0.80
N PRO A 69 -0.61 12.24 1.21
CA PRO A 69 -1.34 10.97 1.18
C PRO A 69 -1.35 10.29 -0.20
N GLU A 70 -1.32 11.08 -1.27
CA GLU A 70 -1.20 10.60 -2.65
C GLU A 70 0.15 9.89 -2.92
N ILE A 71 1.27 10.48 -2.46
CA ILE A 71 2.61 9.91 -2.61
C ILE A 71 2.72 8.62 -1.79
N ARG A 72 2.18 8.62 -0.57
CA ARG A 72 2.15 7.42 0.29
C ARG A 72 1.38 6.27 -0.36
N ARG A 73 0.24 6.55 -0.98
CA ARG A 73 -0.54 5.55 -1.72
C ARG A 73 0.20 5.06 -2.95
N ALA A 74 0.78 5.96 -3.73
CA ALA A 74 1.57 5.61 -4.91
C ALA A 74 2.75 4.69 -4.56
N PHE A 75 3.40 4.92 -3.42
CA PHE A 75 4.46 4.05 -2.91
C PHE A 75 3.95 2.66 -2.51
N VAL A 76 2.78 2.56 -1.88
CA VAL A 76 2.19 1.25 -1.54
C VAL A 76 1.81 0.48 -2.82
N TYR A 77 1.19 1.15 -3.79
CA TYR A 77 0.83 0.53 -5.07
C TYR A 77 2.06 0.12 -5.89
N SER A 78 3.16 0.87 -5.84
CA SER A 78 4.39 0.49 -6.55
C SER A 78 5.03 -0.76 -5.96
N ILE A 79 5.00 -0.94 -4.63
CA ILE A 79 5.43 -2.18 -3.97
C ILE A 79 4.54 -3.34 -4.41
N LEU A 80 3.21 -3.18 -4.40
CA LEU A 80 2.28 -4.23 -4.85
C LEU A 80 2.52 -4.61 -6.32
N PHE A 81 2.74 -3.62 -7.18
CA PHE A 81 3.05 -3.87 -8.59
C PHE A 81 4.37 -4.64 -8.76
N ALA A 82 5.41 -4.26 -8.02
CA ALA A 82 6.69 -4.98 -8.00
C ALA A 82 6.53 -6.43 -7.51
N GLN A 83 5.66 -6.67 -6.51
CA GLN A 83 5.36 -8.00 -6.00
C GLN A 83 4.62 -8.87 -7.02
N ILE A 84 3.67 -8.31 -7.77
CA ILE A 84 2.98 -9.03 -8.85
C ILE A 84 3.97 -9.41 -9.95
N LEU A 85 4.85 -8.50 -10.37
CA LEU A 85 5.90 -8.81 -11.35
C LEU A 85 6.87 -9.89 -10.84
N GLY A 86 7.34 -9.75 -9.60
CA GLY A 86 8.18 -10.74 -8.94
C GLY A 86 7.50 -12.12 -8.89
N THR A 87 6.21 -12.16 -8.57
CA THR A 87 5.40 -13.39 -8.55
C THR A 87 5.37 -14.05 -9.91
N CYS A 88 5.15 -13.29 -11.00
CA CYS A 88 5.16 -13.84 -12.35
C CYS A 88 6.51 -14.47 -12.72
N VAL A 89 7.62 -13.82 -12.34
CA VAL A 89 8.97 -14.33 -12.57
C VAL A 89 9.21 -15.62 -11.77
N VAL A 90 8.92 -15.63 -10.47
CA VAL A 90 9.13 -16.81 -9.63
C VAL A 90 8.25 -17.97 -10.08
N THR A 91 6.98 -17.74 -10.39
CA THR A 91 6.07 -18.75 -10.93
C THR A 91 6.63 -19.35 -12.22
N LYS A 92 7.09 -18.53 -13.18
CA LYS A 92 7.71 -19.01 -14.42
C LYS A 92 8.93 -19.90 -14.15
N LEU A 93 9.77 -19.54 -13.17
CA LEU A 93 10.94 -20.33 -12.80
C LEU A 93 10.54 -21.66 -12.12
N ALA A 94 9.51 -21.61 -11.26
CA ALA A 94 8.95 -22.77 -10.58
C ALA A 94 8.21 -23.73 -11.52
N SER A 95 7.74 -23.27 -12.68
CA SER A 95 7.12 -24.11 -13.72
C SER A 95 8.14 -24.69 -14.72
N SER A 96 9.43 -24.74 -14.38
CA SER A 96 10.44 -25.43 -15.19
C SER A 96 10.31 -26.95 -15.10
N ASP A 97 10.64 -27.67 -16.18
CA ASP A 97 10.53 -29.15 -16.23
C ASP A 97 11.25 -29.83 -15.07
N SER A 98 12.41 -29.31 -14.67
CA SER A 98 13.18 -29.78 -13.51
C SER A 98 12.46 -29.58 -12.18
N ALA A 99 11.81 -28.44 -11.98
CA ALA A 99 11.07 -28.15 -10.75
C ALA A 99 9.81 -29.01 -10.65
N ILE A 100 9.12 -29.21 -11.77
CA ILE A 100 7.93 -30.08 -11.85
C ILE A 100 8.32 -31.53 -11.54
N ALA A 101 9.37 -32.06 -12.16
CA ALA A 101 9.84 -33.42 -11.89
C ALA A 101 10.23 -33.62 -10.41
N TRP A 102 10.86 -32.62 -9.80
CA TRP A 102 11.21 -32.67 -8.38
C TRP A 102 9.97 -32.65 -7.46
N VAL A 103 8.94 -31.85 -7.79
CA VAL A 103 7.70 -31.77 -7.01
C VAL A 103 6.85 -33.03 -7.15
N GLN A 104 6.83 -33.63 -8.35
CA GLN A 104 6.14 -34.91 -8.57
C GLN A 104 6.79 -36.05 -7.78
N THR A 105 8.12 -36.01 -7.59
CA THR A 105 8.82 -36.98 -6.73
C THR A 105 8.67 -36.67 -5.24
N HIS A 106 8.51 -35.39 -4.86
CA HIS A 106 8.36 -34.93 -3.48
C HIS A 106 7.03 -34.19 -3.30
N GLN A 107 5.92 -34.92 -3.37
CA GLN A 107 4.56 -34.36 -3.23
C GLN A 107 4.38 -33.54 -1.94
N TRP A 108 5.11 -33.88 -0.87
CA TRP A 108 5.09 -33.15 0.40
C TRP A 108 5.61 -31.71 0.28
N ALA A 109 6.42 -31.42 -0.74
CA ALA A 109 7.02 -30.11 -0.94
C ALA A 109 6.00 -29.02 -1.24
N VAL A 110 4.78 -29.35 -1.68
CA VAL A 110 3.67 -28.39 -1.87
C VAL A 110 3.18 -27.83 -0.53
N PHE A 111 3.28 -28.62 0.55
CA PHE A 111 2.83 -28.19 1.88
C PHE A 111 3.79 -27.19 2.53
N VAL A 112 5.08 -27.22 2.18
CA VAL A 112 6.09 -26.32 2.74
C VAL A 112 5.79 -24.84 2.46
N PRO A 113 5.62 -24.39 1.19
CA PRO A 113 5.29 -23.00 0.91
C PRO A 113 3.87 -22.65 1.37
N LEU A 114 2.93 -23.61 1.36
CA LEU A 114 1.55 -23.41 1.84
C LEU A 114 1.49 -23.10 3.35
N PHE A 115 2.05 -23.96 4.21
CA PHE A 115 2.07 -23.70 5.65
C PHE A 115 3.05 -22.57 6.00
N GLY A 116 4.14 -22.45 5.25
CA GLY A 116 5.09 -21.35 5.38
C GLY A 116 4.43 -19.99 5.18
N SER A 117 3.54 -19.84 4.19
CA SER A 117 2.85 -18.58 3.93
C SER A 117 1.85 -18.24 5.03
N LEU A 118 1.11 -19.23 5.55
CA LEU A 118 0.21 -19.04 6.71
C LEU A 118 0.96 -18.58 7.97
N ILE A 119 2.11 -19.17 8.26
CA ILE A 119 2.97 -18.76 9.40
C ILE A 119 3.49 -17.33 9.17
N ASN A 120 3.96 -17.03 7.96
CA ASN A 120 4.43 -15.69 7.61
C ASN A 120 3.31 -14.64 7.75
N LEU A 121 2.07 -14.98 7.40
CA LEU A 121 0.91 -14.10 7.58
C LEU A 121 0.68 -13.77 9.06
N GLY A 122 0.76 -14.77 9.95
CA GLY A 122 0.65 -14.57 11.39
C GLY A 122 1.79 -13.70 11.96
N LEU A 123 3.02 -13.95 11.52
CA LEU A 123 4.18 -13.13 11.90
C LEU A 123 4.08 -11.70 11.37
N LEU A 124 3.59 -11.51 10.15
CA LEU A 124 3.37 -10.21 9.54
C LEU A 124 2.32 -9.43 10.33
N TRP A 125 1.23 -10.07 10.76
CA TRP A 125 0.23 -9.42 11.61
C TRP A 125 0.84 -8.90 12.91
N TRP A 126 1.71 -9.69 13.56
CA TRP A 126 2.44 -9.28 14.77
C TRP A 126 3.41 -8.12 14.49
N LYS A 127 4.19 -8.20 13.41
CA LYS A 127 5.30 -7.28 13.12
C LYS A 127 4.95 -6.19 12.09
N ARG A 128 3.67 -5.97 11.78
CA ARG A 128 3.22 -5.03 10.74
C ARG A 128 3.69 -3.58 10.94
N LEU A 129 3.94 -3.18 12.19
CA LEU A 129 4.38 -1.83 12.56
C LEU A 129 5.92 -1.71 12.72
N SER A 130 6.68 -2.79 12.55
CA SER A 130 8.13 -2.80 12.76
C SER A 130 8.88 -2.65 11.43
N TYR A 131 9.41 -1.46 11.16
CA TYR A 131 10.33 -1.22 10.04
C TYR A 131 11.77 -1.63 10.40
N PRO A 132 12.53 -2.29 9.50
CA PRO A 132 12.20 -2.75 8.14
C PRO A 132 11.66 -4.18 8.08
N THR A 133 11.46 -4.83 9.24
CA THR A 133 11.06 -6.24 9.35
C THR A 133 9.75 -6.54 8.61
N ASN A 134 8.81 -5.61 8.58
CA ASN A 134 7.55 -5.74 7.84
C ASN A 134 7.77 -6.00 6.34
N TYR A 135 8.72 -5.31 5.70
CA TYR A 135 9.03 -5.49 4.28
C TYR A 135 9.69 -6.83 4.00
N ILE A 136 10.60 -7.28 4.88
CA ILE A 136 11.23 -8.59 4.76
C ILE A 136 10.19 -9.70 4.85
N LEU A 137 9.28 -9.61 5.84
CA LEU A 137 8.18 -10.57 6.02
C LEU A 137 7.17 -10.52 4.87
N LEU A 138 6.92 -9.33 4.32
CA LEU A 138 6.05 -9.16 3.17
C LEU A 138 6.66 -9.81 1.92
N THR A 139 7.94 -9.59 1.65
CA THR A 139 8.65 -10.21 0.52
C THR A 139 8.77 -11.72 0.69
N SER A 140 9.09 -12.24 1.89
CA SER A 140 9.11 -13.69 2.13
C SER A 140 7.74 -14.31 1.94
N PHE A 141 6.67 -13.64 2.40
CA PHE A 141 5.30 -14.06 2.12
C PHE A 141 5.01 -14.12 0.62
N THR A 142 5.36 -13.07 -0.14
CA THR A 142 5.17 -13.05 -1.61
C THR A 142 5.94 -14.18 -2.29
N VAL A 143 7.18 -14.48 -1.88
CA VAL A 143 7.96 -15.57 -2.46
C VAL A 143 7.30 -16.93 -2.18
N LEU A 144 6.87 -17.19 -0.94
CA LEU A 144 6.20 -18.44 -0.58
C LEU A 144 4.89 -18.62 -1.34
N GLU A 145 4.08 -17.58 -1.45
CA GLU A 145 2.86 -17.59 -2.26
C GLU A 145 3.14 -17.83 -3.75
N SER A 146 4.15 -17.17 -4.31
CA SER A 146 4.54 -17.37 -5.72
C SER A 146 5.03 -18.79 -6.01
N LEU A 147 5.71 -19.43 -5.04
CA LEU A 147 6.09 -20.84 -5.15
C LEU A 147 4.84 -21.72 -5.11
N SER A 148 3.94 -21.55 -4.15
CA SER A 148 2.67 -22.30 -4.07
C SER A 148 1.86 -22.17 -5.36
N LEU A 149 1.69 -20.95 -5.87
CA LEU A 149 1.01 -20.68 -7.14
C LEU A 149 1.72 -21.34 -8.32
N GLY A 150 3.04 -21.23 -8.42
CA GLY A 150 3.81 -21.85 -9.50
C GLY A 150 3.70 -23.37 -9.54
N LEU A 151 3.63 -24.01 -8.37
CA LEU A 151 3.39 -25.45 -8.27
C LEU A 151 1.99 -25.83 -8.74
N ILE A 152 0.95 -25.09 -8.34
CA ILE A 152 -0.44 -25.36 -8.77
C ILE A 152 -0.60 -25.14 -10.27
N VAL A 153 -0.08 -24.02 -10.77
CA VAL A 153 -0.12 -23.62 -12.18
C VAL A 153 0.58 -24.65 -13.07
N SER A 154 1.61 -25.33 -12.57
CA SER A 154 2.33 -26.35 -13.34
C SER A 154 1.50 -27.59 -13.71
N TYR A 155 0.37 -27.83 -13.02
CA TYR A 155 -0.57 -28.90 -13.38
C TYR A 155 -1.52 -28.53 -14.53
N TYR A 156 -1.55 -27.26 -14.92
CA TYR A 156 -2.40 -26.73 -15.98
C TYR A 156 -1.59 -26.36 -17.22
N GLU A 157 -2.22 -26.40 -18.38
CA GLU A 157 -1.59 -25.97 -19.63
C GLU A 157 -1.25 -24.46 -19.58
N SER A 158 -0.04 -24.10 -19.98
CA SER A 158 0.44 -22.70 -19.97
C SER A 158 -0.49 -21.75 -20.74
N THR A 159 -1.12 -22.21 -21.82
CA THR A 159 -2.08 -21.43 -22.60
C THR A 159 -3.31 -21.05 -21.78
N ILE A 160 -3.89 -22.03 -21.06
CA ILE A 160 -5.07 -21.84 -20.20
C ILE A 160 -4.73 -20.89 -19.04
N VAL A 161 -3.54 -21.06 -18.46
CA VAL A 161 -3.05 -20.20 -17.37
C VAL A 161 -2.91 -18.75 -17.82
N LEU A 162 -2.33 -18.51 -18.99
CA LEU A 162 -2.16 -17.16 -19.53
C LEU A 162 -3.52 -16.51 -19.83
N GLN A 163 -4.47 -17.26 -20.40
CA GLN A 163 -5.83 -16.78 -20.62
C GLN A 163 -6.51 -16.37 -19.31
N ALA A 164 -6.42 -17.21 -18.27
CA ALA A 164 -6.98 -16.92 -16.95
C ALA A 164 -6.32 -15.69 -16.30
N MET A 165 -4.99 -15.53 -16.45
CA MET A 165 -4.26 -14.36 -15.97
C MET A 165 -4.75 -13.07 -16.66
N LEU A 166 -4.95 -13.08 -17.98
CA LEU A 166 -5.44 -11.91 -18.71
C LEU A 166 -6.86 -11.51 -18.30
N ILE A 167 -7.75 -12.50 -18.10
CA ILE A 167 -9.12 -12.24 -17.65
C ILE A 167 -9.12 -11.66 -16.24
N THR A 168 -8.38 -12.27 -15.29
CA THR A 168 -8.30 -11.78 -13.91
C THR A 168 -7.68 -10.40 -13.81
N LEU A 169 -6.62 -10.11 -14.59
CA LEU A 169 -6.03 -8.78 -14.69
C LEU A 169 -7.04 -7.76 -15.26
N GLY A 170 -7.76 -8.13 -16.32
CA GLY A 170 -8.79 -7.27 -16.91
C GLY A 170 -9.92 -6.95 -15.94
N VAL A 171 -10.42 -7.95 -15.20
CA VAL A 171 -11.44 -7.77 -14.16
C VAL A 171 -10.90 -6.92 -13.02
N PHE A 172 -9.70 -7.19 -12.52
CA PHE A 172 -9.06 -6.42 -11.45
C PHE A 172 -8.90 -4.95 -11.84
N LEU A 173 -8.32 -4.67 -13.01
CA LEU A 173 -8.11 -3.30 -13.49
C LEU A 173 -9.44 -2.61 -13.79
N GLY A 174 -10.39 -3.30 -14.43
CA GLY A 174 -11.71 -2.78 -14.73
C GLY A 174 -12.49 -2.39 -13.48
N LEU A 175 -12.51 -3.26 -12.46
CA LEU A 175 -13.14 -2.98 -11.18
C LEU A 175 -12.42 -1.86 -10.42
N THR A 176 -11.09 -1.88 -10.39
CA THR A 176 -10.29 -0.83 -9.73
C THR A 176 -10.58 0.53 -10.35
N LEU A 177 -10.51 0.66 -11.68
CA LEU A 177 -10.82 1.91 -12.39
C LEU A 177 -12.28 2.34 -12.17
N PHE A 178 -13.22 1.40 -12.23
CA PHE A 178 -14.62 1.66 -11.93
C PHE A 178 -14.78 2.24 -10.52
N THR A 179 -14.13 1.65 -9.50
CA THR A 179 -14.23 2.13 -8.12
C THR A 179 -13.57 3.47 -7.88
N LEU A 180 -12.44 3.76 -8.54
CA LEU A 180 -11.76 5.04 -8.40
C LEU A 180 -12.55 6.19 -9.05
N GLN A 181 -13.39 5.91 -10.05
CA GLN A 181 -14.28 6.90 -10.69
C GLN A 181 -15.68 6.95 -10.07
N SER A 182 -16.07 5.89 -9.36
CA SER A 182 -17.40 5.74 -8.78
C SER A 182 -17.57 6.63 -7.56
N LYS A 183 -18.78 7.21 -7.44
CA LYS A 183 -19.21 7.98 -6.25
C LYS A 183 -20.02 7.13 -5.27
N TYR A 184 -20.12 5.82 -5.52
CA TYR A 184 -20.81 4.91 -4.61
C TYR A 184 -19.99 4.70 -3.34
N ASP A 185 -20.65 4.83 -2.19
CA ASP A 185 -20.07 4.49 -0.90
C ASP A 185 -20.16 2.97 -0.69
N PHE A 186 -18.99 2.31 -0.64
CA PHE A 186 -18.87 0.87 -0.43
C PHE A 186 -18.55 0.49 1.03
N SER A 187 -18.56 1.47 1.96
CA SER A 187 -18.22 1.27 3.39
C SER A 187 -19.06 0.16 4.06
N GLY A 188 -20.33 0.04 3.67
CA GLY A 188 -21.25 -0.97 4.21
C GLY A 188 -21.03 -2.42 3.71
N MET A 189 -20.16 -2.66 2.74
CA MET A 189 -19.96 -4.01 2.16
C MET A 189 -19.11 -4.94 3.02
N GLY A 190 -18.33 -4.41 3.97
CA GLY A 190 -17.39 -5.19 4.79
C GLY A 190 -18.00 -6.45 5.45
N PRO A 191 -19.11 -6.35 6.20
CA PRO A 191 -19.73 -7.51 6.84
C PRO A 191 -20.23 -8.57 5.86
N PHE A 192 -20.75 -8.16 4.70
CA PHE A 192 -21.22 -9.08 3.66
C PHE A 192 -20.06 -9.83 3.00
N LEU A 193 -18.96 -9.13 2.70
CA LEU A 193 -17.75 -9.73 2.16
C LEU A 193 -17.10 -10.70 3.15
N PHE A 194 -17.09 -10.35 4.44
CA PHE A 194 -16.58 -11.23 5.49
C PHE A 194 -17.45 -12.48 5.64
N GLY A 195 -18.78 -12.33 5.66
CA GLY A 195 -19.72 -13.46 5.69
C GLY A 195 -19.56 -14.37 4.47
N GLY A 196 -19.44 -13.80 3.26
CA GLY A 196 -19.19 -14.55 2.03
C GLY A 196 -17.86 -15.31 2.05
N LEU A 197 -16.79 -14.68 2.52
CA LEU A 197 -15.48 -15.33 2.69
C LEU A 197 -15.57 -16.52 3.66
N LEU A 198 -16.30 -16.36 4.77
CA LEU A 198 -16.47 -17.43 5.75
C LEU A 198 -17.23 -18.62 5.15
N VAL A 199 -18.28 -18.37 4.38
CA VAL A 199 -18.99 -19.43 3.62
C VAL A 199 -18.02 -20.12 2.66
N LEU A 200 -17.23 -19.38 1.90
CA LEU A 200 -16.27 -19.93 0.95
C LEU A 200 -15.22 -20.83 1.63
N VAL A 201 -14.69 -20.41 2.78
CA VAL A 201 -13.72 -21.19 3.57
C VAL A 201 -14.36 -22.45 4.15
N MET A 202 -15.57 -22.34 4.72
CA MET A 202 -16.27 -23.50 5.29
C MET A 202 -16.65 -24.51 4.20
N THR A 203 -17.14 -24.05 3.05
CA THR A 203 -17.41 -24.92 1.90
C THR A 203 -16.13 -25.59 1.39
N GLY A 204 -15.00 -24.87 1.33
CA GLY A 204 -13.71 -25.44 0.96
C GLY A 204 -13.23 -26.51 1.95
N PHE A 205 -13.44 -26.30 3.25
CA PHE A 205 -13.11 -27.27 4.28
C PHE A 205 -13.96 -28.55 4.17
N VAL A 206 -15.26 -28.42 3.92
CA VAL A 206 -16.13 -29.57 3.65
C VAL A 206 -15.73 -30.30 2.38
N GLY A 207 -15.36 -29.55 1.33
CA GLY A 207 -14.90 -30.11 0.05
C GLY A 207 -13.64 -30.96 0.14
N MET A 208 -12.82 -30.76 1.18
CA MET A 208 -11.66 -31.61 1.45
C MET A 208 -12.05 -33.03 1.88
N PHE A 209 -13.20 -33.21 2.54
CA PHE A 209 -13.69 -34.52 3.00
C PHE A 209 -14.74 -35.11 2.06
N VAL A 210 -15.51 -34.28 1.38
CA VAL A 210 -16.60 -34.68 0.49
C VAL A 210 -16.35 -34.14 -0.91
N PRO A 211 -15.97 -34.98 -1.89
CA PRO A 211 -15.73 -34.51 -3.25
C PRO A 211 -17.05 -34.07 -3.89
N PHE A 212 -17.03 -32.89 -4.51
CA PHE A 212 -18.17 -32.34 -5.24
C PHE A 212 -18.13 -32.72 -6.73
N SER A 213 -19.23 -32.45 -7.44
CA SER A 213 -19.27 -32.61 -8.89
C SER A 213 -18.56 -31.45 -9.59
N HIS A 214 -18.06 -31.68 -10.81
CA HIS A 214 -17.40 -30.65 -11.62
C HIS A 214 -18.23 -29.35 -11.79
N THR A 215 -19.56 -29.46 -11.87
CA THR A 215 -20.44 -28.28 -11.94
C THR A 215 -20.39 -27.46 -10.65
N MET A 216 -20.35 -28.12 -9.49
CA MET A 216 -20.24 -27.45 -8.20
C MET A 216 -18.87 -26.81 -8.02
N ASP A 217 -17.79 -27.43 -8.50
CA ASP A 217 -16.44 -26.83 -8.47
C ASP A 217 -16.40 -25.53 -9.29
N LEU A 218 -17.06 -25.51 -10.45
CA LEU A 218 -17.16 -24.32 -11.30
C LEU A 218 -17.97 -23.22 -10.62
N ILE A 219 -19.11 -23.56 -10.01
CA ILE A 219 -19.93 -22.60 -9.24
C ILE A 219 -19.14 -22.05 -8.05
N TYR A 220 -18.39 -22.92 -7.35
CA TYR A 220 -17.54 -22.53 -6.23
C TYR A 220 -16.42 -21.57 -6.66
N ALA A 221 -15.74 -21.87 -7.77
CA ALA A 221 -14.71 -21.00 -8.34
C ALA A 221 -15.29 -19.65 -8.80
N ALA A 222 -16.46 -19.65 -9.46
CA ALA A 222 -17.14 -18.42 -9.88
C ALA A 222 -17.60 -17.58 -8.69
N GLY A 223 -18.17 -18.21 -7.66
CA GLY A 223 -18.57 -17.54 -6.41
C GLY A 223 -17.38 -16.94 -5.69
N GLY A 224 -16.25 -17.65 -5.61
CA GLY A 224 -15.01 -17.12 -5.07
C GLY A 224 -14.47 -15.92 -5.85
N CYS A 225 -14.45 -16.01 -7.18
CA CYS A 225 -14.07 -14.91 -8.05
C CYS A 225 -14.93 -13.65 -7.79
N LEU A 226 -16.24 -13.81 -7.62
CA LEU A 226 -17.17 -12.71 -7.32
C LEU A 226 -16.90 -12.09 -5.93
N ILE A 227 -16.71 -12.93 -4.91
CA ILE A 227 -16.41 -12.44 -3.55
C ILE A 227 -15.08 -11.67 -3.53
N PHE A 228 -14.01 -12.22 -4.14
CA PHE A 228 -12.71 -11.54 -4.23
C PHE A 228 -12.78 -10.27 -5.07
N SER A 229 -13.58 -10.25 -6.14
CA SER A 229 -13.90 -9.04 -6.90
C SER A 229 -14.53 -7.96 -6.02
N GLY A 230 -15.45 -8.34 -5.12
CA GLY A 230 -16.00 -7.44 -4.10
C GLY A 230 -14.95 -6.92 -3.11
N TYR A 231 -13.99 -7.76 -2.69
CA TYR A 231 -12.86 -7.33 -1.86
C TYR A 231 -11.94 -6.35 -2.58
N ILE A 232 -11.67 -6.53 -3.87
CA ILE A 232 -10.91 -5.58 -4.69
C ILE A 232 -11.62 -4.22 -4.67
N VAL A 233 -12.94 -4.21 -4.87
CA VAL A 233 -13.74 -2.97 -4.82
C VAL A 233 -13.69 -2.31 -3.45
N PHE A 234 -13.80 -3.10 -2.38
CA PHE A 234 -13.74 -2.59 -1.01
C PHE A 234 -12.35 -2.02 -0.68
N ASP A 235 -11.27 -2.72 -1.04
CA ASP A 235 -9.90 -2.26 -0.82
C ASP A 235 -9.58 -1.00 -1.63
N ALA A 236 -9.97 -0.96 -2.90
CA ALA A 236 -9.81 0.21 -3.76
C ALA A 236 -10.62 1.41 -3.26
N SER A 237 -11.84 1.20 -2.76
CA SER A 237 -12.65 2.28 -2.19
C SER A 237 -12.05 2.81 -0.89
N VAL A 238 -11.69 1.95 0.07
CA VAL A 238 -11.02 2.37 1.32
C VAL A 238 -9.70 3.09 1.03
N SER A 239 -8.93 2.58 0.08
CA SER A 239 -7.67 3.19 -0.36
C SER A 239 -7.87 4.48 -1.16
N GLY A 240 -9.01 4.66 -1.82
CA GLY A 240 -9.38 5.84 -2.59
C GLY A 240 -9.92 7.01 -1.76
N THR A 241 -10.75 6.74 -0.73
CA THR A 241 -11.69 7.71 -0.12
C THR A 241 -11.09 8.83 0.79
N LEU A 242 -9.78 8.84 1.09
CA LEU A 242 -9.19 9.89 1.95
C LEU A 242 -9.04 11.33 1.39
N PRO A 243 -9.35 11.73 0.13
CA PRO A 243 -9.40 13.15 -0.21
C PRO A 243 -10.71 13.83 0.23
N ASP A 244 -11.84 13.11 0.32
CA ASP A 244 -13.16 13.74 0.44
C ASP A 244 -13.79 13.71 1.84
N ILE A 245 -13.26 12.89 2.76
CA ILE A 245 -13.73 12.88 4.17
C ILE A 245 -13.28 14.15 4.93
N CYS A 246 -12.32 14.91 4.41
CA CYS A 246 -11.93 16.22 4.96
C CYS A 246 -12.66 17.42 4.33
N LEU A 247 -13.53 17.23 3.32
CA LEU A 247 -14.20 18.33 2.60
C LEU A 247 -15.73 18.31 2.64
N THR A 248 -16.34 17.41 3.41
CA THR A 248 -17.79 17.50 3.67
C THR A 248 -18.04 17.95 5.11
N PRO A 249 -18.43 19.22 5.35
CA PRO A 249 -18.94 19.59 6.66
C PRO A 249 -20.20 18.76 6.97
N PRO A 250 -20.41 18.35 8.23
CA PRO A 250 -21.64 17.67 8.61
C PRO A 250 -22.83 18.59 8.28
N ARG A 251 -23.81 18.05 7.55
CA ARG A 251 -25.13 18.67 7.41
C ARG A 251 -25.99 18.32 8.61
#